data_AF-A0A7Y4U838-F1
#
_entry.id   AF-A0A7Y4U838-F1
#
_cell.length_a   1.000
_cell.length_b   1.000
_cell.length_c   1.000
_cell.angle_alpha   90.00
_cell.angle_beta   90.00
_cell.angle_gamma   90.00
#
_symmetry.space_group_name_H-M   'P 1'
#
loop_
_entity.id
_entity.type
_entity.pdbx_description
1 polymer ?
#
loop_
_entity_poly.entity_id
_entity_poly.type
_entity_poly.pdbx_seq_one_letter_code
_entity_poly.pdbx_strand_id
1 'polypeptide(L)' 'MAVTKFPIEAGHILLFARAIGDTNKIYSDEEYAKTTEVKSIVAPPTFTMASAQFDPDYPLRPKEGQVWFGSGKE' A
#
# COMPACT_ATOMS: atom_id res chain seq x y z
N MET A 1 7.80 -4.83 -10.35
CA MET A 1 7.21 -3.61 -10.96
C MET A 1 5.74 -3.55 -10.56
N ALA A 2 5.14 -2.36 -10.49
CA ALA A 2 3.73 -2.24 -10.18
C ALA A 2 2.84 -2.80 -11.30
N VAL A 3 1.65 -3.29 -10.95
CA VAL A 3 0.67 -3.78 -11.93
C VAL A 3 0.16 -2.68 -12.86
N THR A 4 -0.42 -3.08 -14.00
CA THR A 4 -0.95 -2.18 -15.04
C THR A 4 -1.98 -1.17 -14.50
N LYS A 5 -2.78 -1.54 -13.49
CA LYS A 5 -3.73 -0.65 -12.82
C LYS A 5 -3.66 -0.85 -11.31
N PHE A 6 -3.19 0.17 -10.59
CA PHE A 6 -3.13 0.20 -9.13
C PHE A 6 -3.91 1.43 -8.61
N PRO A 7 -5.13 1.26 -8.08
CA PRO A 7 -5.88 2.39 -7.53
C PRO A 7 -5.19 2.93 -6.27
N ILE A 8 -5.06 4.25 -6.20
CA ILE A 8 -4.46 4.96 -5.07
C ILE A 8 -5.55 5.78 -4.39
N GLU A 9 -5.72 5.56 -3.09
CA GLU A 9 -6.69 6.25 -2.26
C GLU A 9 -6.10 6.51 -0.86
N ALA A 10 -6.56 7.56 -0.18
CA ALA A 10 -5.95 8.06 1.05
C ALA A 10 -5.97 7.06 2.23
N GLY A 11 -7.01 6.25 2.34
CA GLY A 11 -7.13 5.17 3.32
C GLY A 11 -6.06 4.10 3.13
N HIS A 12 -5.78 3.67 1.90
CA HIS A 12 -4.75 2.68 1.59
C HIS A 12 -3.36 3.24 1.90
N ILE A 13 -3.11 4.51 1.56
CA ILE A 13 -1.88 5.22 1.94
C ILE A 13 -1.73 5.24 3.47
N LEU A 14 -2.79 5.60 4.20
CA LEU A 14 -2.80 5.62 5.67
C LEU A 14 -2.51 4.23 6.27
N LEU A 15 -3.18 3.19 5.77
CA LEU A 15 -2.98 1.82 6.23
C LEU A 15 -1.55 1.35 5.97
N PHE A 16 -0.99 1.67 4.80
CA PHE A 16 0.40 1.33 4.49
C PHE A 16 1.38 2.05 5.42
N ALA A 17 1.24 3.37 5.61
CA ALA A 17 2.10 4.14 6.51
C ALA A 17 2.06 3.57 7.94
N ARG A 18 0.86 3.22 8.46
CA ARG A 18 0.70 2.55 9.76
C ARG A 18 1.38 1.19 9.81
N ALA A 19 1.24 0.37 8.77
CA ALA A 19 1.81 -0.98 8.74
C ALA A 19 3.34 -0.99 8.82
N ILE A 20 4.00 0.04 8.29
CA ILE A 20 5.46 0.18 8.34
C ILE A 20 5.95 1.11 9.47
N GLY A 21 5.04 1.65 10.28
CA GLY A 21 5.36 2.57 11.37
C GLY A 21 5.83 3.97 10.93
N ASP A 22 5.51 4.39 9.70
CA ASP A 22 5.84 5.72 9.20
C ASP A 22 4.82 6.75 9.72
N THR A 23 5.31 7.68 10.54
CA THR A 23 4.49 8.69 11.23
C THR A 23 4.45 10.03 10.52
N ASN A 24 4.99 10.14 9.30
CA ASN A 24 4.97 11.39 8.56
C ASN A 24 3.53 11.83 8.25
N LYS A 25 3.17 13.02 8.72
CA LYS A 25 1.83 13.60 8.59
C LYS A 25 1.38 13.76 7.14
N ILE A 26 2.31 13.91 6.19
CA ILE A 26 1.99 14.08 4.77
C ILE A 26 1.19 12.92 4.17
N TYR A 27 1.21 11.75 4.82
CA TYR A 27 0.51 10.55 4.36
C TYR A 27 -0.92 10.41 4.91
N SER A 28 -1.40 11.31 5.77
CA SER A 28 -2.70 11.13 6.42
C SER A 28 -3.41 12.41 6.88
N ASP A 29 -2.70 13.51 7.07
CA ASP A 29 -3.24 14.78 7.55
C ASP A 29 -3.41 15.74 6.37
N GLU A 30 -4.66 15.91 5.92
CA GLU A 30 -5.00 16.76 4.78
C GLU A 30 -4.74 18.25 5.08
N GLU A 31 -4.97 18.70 6.32
CA GLU A 31 -4.72 20.09 6.71
C GLU A 31 -3.23 20.39 6.74
N TYR A 32 -2.42 19.47 7.27
CA TYR A 32 -0.97 19.56 7.16
C TYR A 32 -0.52 19.54 5.70
N ALA A 33 -1.05 18.63 4.88
CA ALA A 33 -0.67 18.51 3.47
C ALA A 33 -0.89 19.80 2.68
N LYS A 34 -1.99 20.53 2.93
CA LYS A 34 -2.29 21.84 2.32
C LYS A 34 -1.19 22.90 2.57
N THR A 35 -0.41 22.75 3.63
CA THR A 35 0.72 23.67 3.94
C THR A 35 2.00 23.35 3.19
N THR A 36 2.06 22.21 2.50
CA THR A 36 3.23 21.75 1.73
C THR A 36 3.12 22.07 0.24
N GLU A 37 4.20 21.88 -0.51
CA GLU A 37 4.24 22.10 -1.96
C GLU A 37 3.20 21.27 -2.73
N VAL A 38 3.00 20.01 -2.32
CA VAL A 38 2.11 19.06 -3.02
C VAL A 38 0.63 19.28 -2.71
N LYS A 39 0.29 19.98 -1.61
CA LYS A 39 -1.08 20.38 -1.22
C LYS A 39 -2.11 19.25 -1.09
N SER A 40 -1.68 18.00 -1.08
CA SER A 40 -2.52 16.81 -0.93
C SER A 40 -1.77 15.70 -0.22
N ILE A 41 -2.51 14.72 0.30
CA ILE A 41 -1.90 13.46 0.74
C ILE A 41 -1.19 12.82 -0.46
N VAL A 42 0.03 12.36 -0.25
CA VAL A 42 0.82 11.63 -1.26
C VAL A 42 1.14 10.24 -0.77
N ALA A 43 1.41 9.32 -1.69
CA ALA A 43 1.85 7.99 -1.33
C ALA A 43 3.34 8.01 -0.89
N PRO A 44 3.73 7.26 0.16
CA PRO A 44 5.14 7.01 0.47
C PRO A 44 5.89 6.47 -0.76
N PRO A 45 7.19 6.79 -0.95
CA PRO A 45 7.94 6.28 -2.10
C PRO A 45 7.96 4.75 -2.23
N THR A 46 7.82 4.02 -1.11
CA THR A 46 7.77 2.55 -1.06
C THR A 46 6.36 1.97 -1.21
N PHE A 47 5.32 2.80 -1.28
CA PHE A 47 3.91 2.39 -1.40
C PHE A 47 3.62 1.56 -2.64
N THR A 48 4.44 1.69 -3.70
CA THR A 48 4.32 0.88 -4.91
C THR A 48 4.39 -0.63 -4.64
N MET A 49 4.97 -1.06 -3.51
CA MET A 49 4.95 -2.47 -3.10
C MET A 49 3.54 -2.99 -2.82
N ALA A 50 2.61 -2.14 -2.37
CA ALA A 50 1.22 -2.53 -2.12
C ALA A 50 0.47 -2.91 -3.41
N SER A 51 0.97 -2.49 -4.58
CA SER A 51 0.43 -2.91 -5.88
C SER A 51 0.47 -4.42 -6.11
N ALA A 52 1.33 -5.15 -5.38
CA ALA A 52 1.44 -6.59 -5.48
C ALA A 52 0.14 -7.33 -5.13
N GLN A 53 -0.73 -6.74 -4.31
CA GLN A 53 -2.05 -7.29 -4.01
C GLN A 53 -3.02 -7.24 -5.21
N PHE A 54 -2.73 -6.39 -6.19
CA PHE A 54 -3.54 -6.22 -7.40
C PHE A 54 -3.03 -7.09 -8.56
N ASP A 55 -1.88 -7.73 -8.41
CA ASP A 55 -1.34 -8.69 -9.37
C ASP A 55 -1.96 -10.06 -9.09
N PRO A 56 -2.75 -10.64 -10.03
CA PRO A 56 -3.33 -11.97 -9.83
C PRO A 56 -2.28 -13.09 -9.79
N ASP A 57 -1.11 -12.85 -10.38
CA ASP A 57 -0.06 -13.86 -10.51
C ASP A 57 1.00 -13.75 -9.42
N TYR A 58 0.99 -12.68 -8.59
CA TYR A 58 1.98 -12.46 -7.55
C TYR A 58 2.08 -13.65 -6.59
N PRO A 59 3.29 -14.19 -6.34
CA PRO A 59 3.47 -15.44 -5.62
C PRO A 59 3.11 -15.34 -4.13
N LEU A 60 3.20 -14.14 -3.55
CA LEU A 60 2.83 -13.88 -2.15
C LEU A 60 1.43 -13.24 -2.06
N ARG A 61 0.55 -13.52 -3.01
CA ARG A 61 -0.88 -13.22 -2.90
C ARG A 61 -1.63 -14.53 -2.67
N PRO A 62 -2.45 -14.66 -1.62
CA PRO A 62 -3.28 -15.85 -1.44
C PRO A 62 -4.21 -16.08 -2.63
N LYS A 63 -4.27 -17.34 -3.10
CA LYS A 63 -5.10 -17.76 -4.24
C LYS A 63 -6.10 -18.81 -3.77
N GLU A 64 -7.34 -18.68 -4.20
CA GLU A 64 -8.39 -19.64 -3.86
C GLU A 64 -8.01 -21.05 -4.34
N GLY A 65 -8.23 -22.05 -3.48
CA GLY A 65 -7.90 -23.44 -3.78
C GLY A 65 -6.39 -23.79 -3.78
N GLN A 66 -5.50 -22.84 -3.46
CA GLN A 66 -4.05 -23.08 -3.39
C GLN A 66 -3.57 -23.08 -1.94
N VAL A 67 -2.59 -23.94 -1.64
CA VAL A 67 -1.92 -23.92 -0.33
C VAL A 67 -1.16 -22.60 -0.19
N TRP A 68 -1.42 -21.88 0.89
CA TRP A 68 -0.77 -20.61 1.15
C TRP A 68 0.66 -20.82 1.67
N PHE A 69 1.63 -20.17 1.03
CA PHE A 69 3.00 -20.11 1.49
C PHE A 69 3.07 -19.34 2.81
N GLY A 70 3.34 -20.05 3.91
CA GLY A 70 3.30 -19.51 5.27
C GLY A 70 2.04 -19.87 6.07
N SER A 71 1.15 -20.72 5.55
CA SER A 71 0.01 -21.27 6.32
C SER A 71 0.42 -22.29 7.41
N GLY A 72 1.71 -22.65 7.50
CA GLY A 72 2.21 -23.60 8.48
C GLY A 72 1.67 -25.03 8.30
N LYS A 73 1.00 -25.33 7.18
CA LYS A 73 0.67 -26.70 6.79
C LYS A 73 1.93 -27.37 6.25
N GLU A 74 2.44 -28.33 7.01
CA GLU A 74 3.37 -29.37 6.54
C GLU A 74 2.70 -30.30 5.53
#